data_AF-A0A536ULQ5-F1
#
_entry.id   AF-A0A536ULQ5-F1
#
_cell.length_a   1.000
_cell.length_b   1.000
_cell.length_c   1.000
_cell.angle_alpha   90.00
_cell.angle_beta   90.00
_cell.angle_gamma   90.00
#
_symmetry.space_group_name_H-M   'P 1'
#
loop_
_entity.id
_entity.type
_entity.pdbx_description
1 polymer ?
#
loop_
_entity_poly.entity_id
_entity_poly.type
_entity_poly.pdbx_seq_one_letter_code
_entity_poly.pdbx_strand_id
1 'polypeptide(L)'
;VTLHLREGQDDLLSGSKLRMIIRRYSDHIAQPILMPKEAWKEGKDQKLAEEETVNQASALWARPKNEISDEQYKELYKHVGHDFDDPLAWTHARVEGRQEYAQLLYLPSRAPFDLWDRNARHGIKLYVRRVFIMDDAEQLLPAYLRFVRGVVDSNDLPLNISREILQESKDIEAIRAGCTKKILALLENLEANEKDKYAKFWGEFGRVLKEGVGEDFTNREKIAGLLRFASTHADTADETVSLADYLARIKEGQDKIYYVTAETFNAAKNSPHLEVFRKKGIEVLLLSDRVDEWVVGHLTEFQGKALVSVAKGGLDLGALEDEAERKAGSEDATELKALIDKIRSSLGERVKDVRVTRRLTESPACLVADEHDASGNLARMLKAAGQRLPDSKPILEINPKHPFVLRLKAEDKRFDDWAAVLLDQAILAEGGQLDDPATFVKRVNELMLDMSERKSDSVIGG
;
A
#
# COMPACT_ATOMS: atom_id res chain seq x y z
N VAL A 1 33.33 -21.96 12.67
CA VAL A 1 33.87 -20.88 11.80
C VAL A 1 35.24 -20.51 12.34
N THR A 2 36.27 -20.47 11.50
CA THR A 2 37.63 -20.04 11.91
C THR A 2 37.88 -18.66 11.32
N LEU A 3 38.06 -17.65 12.17
CA LEU A 3 38.33 -16.27 11.76
C LEU A 3 39.84 -16.01 11.82
N HIS A 4 40.46 -15.69 10.68
CA HIS A 4 41.83 -15.20 10.61
C HIS A 4 41.82 -13.67 10.80
N LEU A 5 42.31 -13.21 11.95
CA LEU A 5 42.26 -11.80 12.32
C LEU A 5 43.20 -10.98 11.43
N ARG A 6 42.79 -9.75 11.14
CA ARG A 6 43.64 -8.77 10.45
C ARG A 6 44.71 -8.25 11.42
N GLU A 7 45.82 -7.78 10.86
CA GLU A 7 46.87 -7.12 11.64
C GLU A 7 46.29 -5.95 12.45
N GLY A 8 46.67 -5.86 13.74
CA GLY A 8 46.17 -4.85 14.67
C GLY A 8 44.85 -5.17 15.38
N GLN A 9 44.25 -6.34 15.16
CA GLN A 9 43.03 -6.82 15.86
C GLN A 9 43.34 -7.90 16.92
N ASP A 10 44.58 -7.93 17.43
CA ASP A 10 45.05 -8.94 18.39
C ASP A 10 44.33 -8.86 19.75
N ASP A 11 43.68 -7.74 20.03
CA ASP A 11 42.84 -7.54 21.20
C ASP A 11 41.64 -8.49 21.25
N LEU A 12 41.13 -8.95 20.11
CA LEU A 12 40.10 -9.98 20.02
C LEU A 12 40.61 -11.39 20.37
N LEU A 13 41.91 -11.59 20.58
CA LEU A 13 42.47 -12.82 21.15
C LEU A 13 42.36 -12.86 22.69
N SER A 14 42.07 -11.72 23.33
CA SER A 14 41.94 -11.60 24.78
C SER A 14 40.64 -12.24 25.27
N GLY A 15 40.76 -13.22 26.16
CA GLY A 15 39.60 -13.88 26.75
C GLY A 15 38.74 -12.96 27.62
N SER A 16 39.33 -11.98 28.32
CA SER A 16 38.57 -11.00 29.10
C SER A 16 37.78 -10.04 28.20
N LYS A 17 38.37 -9.60 27.09
CA LYS A 17 37.68 -8.79 26.08
C LYS A 17 36.53 -9.55 25.42
N LEU A 18 36.77 -10.80 25.01
CA LEU A 18 35.73 -11.65 24.44
C LEU A 18 34.58 -11.88 25.43
N ARG A 19 34.87 -12.18 26.71
CA ARG A 19 33.83 -12.31 27.74
C ARG A 19 33.03 -11.03 27.94
N MET A 20 33.68 -9.87 27.92
CA MET A 20 33.00 -8.58 28.00
C MET A 20 32.07 -8.37 26.81
N ILE A 21 32.52 -8.68 25.59
CA ILE A 21 31.71 -8.61 24.36
C ILE A 21 30.52 -9.57 24.47
N ILE A 22 30.75 -10.83 24.83
CA ILE A 22 29.69 -11.83 24.95
C ILE A 22 28.65 -11.41 26.00
N ARG A 23 29.08 -10.94 27.18
CA ARG A 23 28.13 -10.46 28.20
C ARG A 23 27.33 -9.26 27.70
N ARG A 24 27.99 -8.31 27.05
CA ARG A 24 27.34 -7.09 26.53
C ARG A 24 26.31 -7.40 25.44
N TYR A 25 26.62 -8.31 24.52
CA TYR A 25 25.85 -8.51 23.28
C TYR A 25 25.10 -9.85 23.22
N SER A 26 25.30 -10.75 24.17
CA SER A 26 24.80 -12.13 24.08
C SER A 26 24.26 -12.72 25.38
N ASP A 27 24.18 -11.93 26.46
CA ASP A 27 23.55 -12.35 27.74
C ASP A 27 22.08 -12.75 27.60
N HIS A 28 21.41 -12.22 26.56
CA HIS A 28 20.01 -12.45 26.26
C HIS A 28 19.75 -13.67 25.34
N ILE A 29 20.81 -14.37 24.92
CA ILE A 29 20.71 -15.57 24.09
C ILE A 29 20.41 -16.75 25.01
N ALA A 30 19.37 -17.53 24.70
CA ALA A 30 18.95 -18.67 25.52
C ALA A 30 19.99 -19.82 25.53
N GLN A 31 20.82 -19.92 24.48
CA GLN A 31 21.85 -20.95 24.39
C GLN A 31 23.08 -20.58 25.26
N PRO A 32 23.63 -21.52 26.04
CA PRO A 32 24.91 -21.34 26.72
C PRO A 32 26.05 -21.09 25.72
N ILE A 33 26.77 -19.99 25.90
CA ILE A 33 28.00 -19.67 25.17
C ILE A 33 29.16 -20.11 26.05
N LEU A 34 29.85 -21.14 25.59
CA LEU A 34 30.96 -21.75 26.30
C LEU A 34 32.28 -21.12 25.88
N MET A 35 33.12 -20.80 26.86
CA MET A 35 34.53 -20.47 26.63
C MET A 35 35.41 -21.28 27.57
N PRO A 36 36.66 -21.60 27.19
CA PRO A 36 37.64 -22.16 28.11
C PRO A 36 37.80 -21.26 29.32
N LYS A 37 37.68 -21.81 30.54
CA LYS A 37 37.96 -21.06 31.77
C LYS A 37 39.38 -20.53 31.72
N GLU A 38 39.58 -19.32 32.22
CA GLU A 38 40.91 -18.73 32.36
C GLU A 38 41.26 -18.63 33.84
N ALA A 39 42.48 -19.05 34.17
CA ALA A 39 43.04 -18.89 35.50
C ALA A 39 44.36 -18.15 35.41
N TRP A 40 44.55 -17.21 36.33
CA TRP A 40 45.82 -16.51 36.47
C TRP A 40 46.83 -17.43 37.13
N LYS A 41 47.82 -17.92 36.35
CA LYS A 41 48.93 -18.74 36.85
C LYS A 41 50.24 -18.23 36.27
N GLU A 42 51.26 -18.12 37.12
CA GLU A 42 52.62 -17.72 36.71
C GLU A 42 52.68 -16.38 35.94
N GLY A 43 51.82 -15.42 36.29
CA GLY A 43 51.82 -14.08 35.69
C GLY A 43 51.22 -14.00 34.27
N LYS A 44 50.53 -15.03 33.80
CA LYS A 44 49.77 -15.03 32.54
C LYS A 44 48.42 -15.72 32.70
N ASP A 45 47.44 -15.31 31.89
CA ASP A 45 46.18 -16.04 31.76
C ASP A 45 46.43 -17.38 31.05
N GLN A 46 46.15 -18.49 31.75
CA GLN A 46 46.17 -19.82 31.15
C GLN A 46 44.75 -20.31 30.93
N LYS A 47 44.48 -20.79 29.70
CA LYS A 47 43.24 -21.50 29.37
C LYS A 47 43.24 -22.88 30.02
N LEU A 48 42.19 -23.18 30.77
CA LEU A 48 41.94 -24.48 31.37
C LEU A 48 41.21 -25.39 30.38
N ALA A 49 41.27 -26.71 30.64
CA ALA A 49 40.54 -27.70 29.86
C ALA A 49 39.02 -27.68 30.11
N GLU A 50 38.58 -27.08 31.21
CA GLU A 50 37.17 -26.90 31.54
C GLU A 50 36.58 -25.68 30.84
N GLU A 51 35.35 -25.81 30.36
CA GLU A 51 34.58 -24.70 29.82
C GLU A 51 33.69 -24.04 30.90
N GLU A 52 33.41 -22.75 30.73
CA GLU A 52 32.41 -22.02 31.49
C GLU A 52 31.36 -21.40 30.57
N THR A 53 30.12 -21.31 31.05
CA THR A 53 29.08 -20.51 30.40
C THR A 53 29.34 -19.05 30.69
N VAL A 54 29.58 -18.26 29.65
CA VAL A 54 29.97 -16.85 29.77
C VAL A 54 28.77 -15.92 29.79
N ASN A 55 27.74 -16.24 29.00
CA ASN A 55 26.50 -15.47 28.94
C ASN A 55 25.53 -15.90 30.04
N GLN A 56 24.55 -15.06 30.37
CA GLN A 56 23.53 -15.44 31.35
C GLN A 56 22.61 -16.59 30.90
N ALA A 57 22.63 -16.97 29.61
CA ALA A 57 21.72 -17.96 29.03
C ALA A 57 20.24 -17.65 29.32
N SER A 58 19.91 -16.36 29.46
CA SER A 58 18.59 -15.92 29.88
C SER A 58 17.74 -15.56 28.67
N ALA A 59 16.62 -16.25 28.50
CA ALA A 59 15.60 -15.87 27.52
C ALA A 59 15.05 -14.49 27.90
N LEU A 60 15.43 -13.43 27.19
CA LEU A 60 15.02 -12.06 27.53
C LEU A 60 13.49 -11.89 27.53
N TRP A 61 12.79 -12.56 26.60
CA TRP A 61 11.33 -12.61 26.56
C TRP A 61 10.68 -13.34 27.75
N ALA A 62 11.45 -14.04 28.58
CA ALA A 62 10.97 -14.68 29.80
C ALA A 62 11.08 -13.76 31.04
N ARG A 63 11.82 -12.66 30.95
CA ARG A 63 12.05 -11.73 32.06
C ARG A 63 10.92 -10.70 32.19
N PRO A 64 10.64 -10.19 33.41
CA PRO A 64 9.72 -9.09 33.61
C PRO A 64 10.13 -7.84 32.80
N LYS A 65 9.16 -7.15 32.20
CA LYS A 65 9.44 -5.99 31.31
C LYS A 65 10.21 -4.86 32.00
N ASN A 66 9.93 -4.62 33.27
CA ASN A 66 10.55 -3.57 34.09
C ASN A 66 12.02 -3.86 34.44
N GLU A 67 12.51 -5.07 34.19
CA GLU A 67 13.90 -5.45 34.38
C GLU A 67 14.72 -5.41 33.08
N ILE A 68 14.09 -5.08 31.95
CA ILE A 68 14.72 -5.10 30.63
C ILE A 68 14.88 -3.66 30.15
N SER A 69 16.11 -3.27 29.85
CA SER A 69 16.44 -1.97 29.25
C SER A 69 16.14 -1.94 27.75
N ASP A 70 15.95 -0.74 27.20
CA ASP A 70 15.76 -0.53 25.76
C ASP A 70 16.96 -1.04 24.94
N GLU A 71 18.19 -0.80 25.39
CA GLU A 71 19.39 -1.36 24.77
C GLU A 71 19.34 -2.89 24.69
N GLN A 72 18.84 -3.59 25.72
CA GLN A 72 18.72 -5.05 25.67
C GLN A 72 17.68 -5.51 24.64
N TYR A 73 16.56 -4.81 24.48
CA TYR A 73 15.60 -5.08 23.40
C TYR A 73 16.23 -4.88 22.02
N LYS A 74 16.94 -3.76 21.83
CA LYS A 74 17.60 -3.43 20.56
C LYS A 74 18.68 -4.44 20.18
N GLU A 75 19.51 -4.86 21.13
CA GLU A 75 20.55 -5.86 20.86
C GLU A 75 19.96 -7.24 20.54
N LEU A 76 18.89 -7.64 21.23
CA LEU A 76 18.17 -8.88 20.87
C LEU A 76 17.56 -8.77 19.46
N TYR A 77 16.98 -7.62 19.08
CA TYR A 77 16.46 -7.41 17.73
C TYR A 77 17.56 -7.61 16.69
N LYS A 78 18.72 -6.97 16.85
CA LYS A 78 19.85 -7.11 15.91
C LYS A 78 20.29 -8.57 15.75
N HIS A 79 20.33 -9.30 16.87
CA HIS A 79 20.67 -10.71 16.87
C HIS A 79 19.59 -11.60 16.20
N VAL A 80 18.31 -11.39 16.51
CA VAL A 80 17.20 -12.23 16.01
C VAL A 80 16.83 -11.89 14.57
N GLY A 81 16.79 -10.60 14.22
CA GLY A 81 16.41 -10.09 12.90
C GLY A 81 17.56 -10.06 11.89
N HIS A 82 18.79 -10.35 12.31
CA HIS A 82 19.99 -10.21 11.48
C HIS A 82 20.13 -8.81 10.85
N ASP A 83 19.70 -7.80 11.60
CA ASP A 83 19.72 -6.39 11.22
C ASP A 83 20.81 -5.66 12.01
N PHE A 84 21.40 -4.63 11.40
CA PHE A 84 22.39 -3.77 12.04
C PHE A 84 21.75 -2.51 12.65
N ASP A 85 20.60 -2.08 12.12
CA ASP A 85 19.86 -0.93 12.61
C ASP A 85 19.05 -1.29 13.87
N ASP A 86 18.67 -0.27 14.65
CA ASP A 86 17.72 -0.44 15.74
C ASP A 86 16.29 -0.68 15.17
N PRO A 87 15.43 -1.43 15.89
CA PRO A 87 14.03 -1.59 15.51
C PRO A 87 13.29 -0.25 15.65
N LEU A 88 12.25 -0.05 14.85
CA LEU A 88 11.38 1.12 14.95
C LEU A 88 10.57 1.12 16.25
N ALA A 89 10.03 -0.04 16.59
CA ALA A 89 9.23 -0.27 17.78
C ALA A 89 9.16 -1.77 18.11
N TRP A 90 8.69 -2.10 19.32
CA TRP A 90 8.49 -3.48 19.74
C TRP A 90 7.30 -3.64 20.68
N THR A 91 6.81 -4.87 20.77
CA THR A 91 5.83 -5.29 21.76
C THR A 91 6.32 -6.55 22.46
N HIS A 92 6.31 -6.53 23.78
CA HIS A 92 6.60 -7.68 24.64
C HIS A 92 5.30 -8.06 25.35
N ALA A 93 4.89 -9.32 25.34
CA ALA A 93 3.73 -9.77 26.12
C ALA A 93 3.89 -11.22 26.57
N ARG A 94 3.33 -11.54 27.73
CA ARG A 94 3.06 -12.91 28.16
C ARG A 94 1.55 -13.12 28.11
N VAL A 95 1.13 -14.20 27.49
CA VAL A 95 -0.26 -14.64 27.41
C VAL A 95 -0.39 -15.86 28.30
N GLU A 96 -1.41 -15.84 29.16
CA GLU A 96 -1.72 -16.89 30.13
C GLU A 96 -3.17 -17.34 29.92
N GLY A 97 -3.51 -18.57 30.32
CA GLY A 97 -4.86 -19.10 30.24
C GLY A 97 -4.94 -20.35 29.37
N ARG A 98 -5.83 -20.34 28.36
CA ARG A 98 -6.00 -21.49 27.45
C ARG A 98 -4.75 -21.80 26.61
N GLN A 99 -3.98 -20.76 26.31
CA GLN A 99 -2.68 -20.86 25.65
C GLN A 99 -1.68 -20.06 26.48
N GLU A 100 -0.52 -20.63 26.74
CA GLU A 100 0.55 -20.03 27.50
C GLU A 100 1.78 -19.85 26.60
N TYR A 101 2.10 -18.58 26.33
CA TYR A 101 3.28 -18.23 25.55
C TYR A 101 3.77 -16.81 25.89
N ALA A 102 5.08 -16.62 25.73
CA ALA A 102 5.69 -15.30 25.68
C ALA A 102 5.92 -14.91 24.22
N GLN A 103 5.75 -13.63 23.91
CA GLN A 103 6.07 -13.06 22.61
C GLN A 103 6.85 -11.77 22.77
N LEU A 104 7.83 -11.59 21.90
CA LEU A 104 8.58 -10.36 21.75
C LEU A 104 8.75 -10.09 20.26
N LEU A 105 7.94 -9.16 19.76
CA LEU A 105 7.82 -8.85 18.34
C LEU A 105 8.32 -7.44 18.07
N TYR A 106 8.98 -7.26 16.94
CA TYR A 106 9.63 -6.03 16.51
C TYR A 106 9.10 -5.59 15.15
N LEU A 107 8.99 -4.27 15.00
CA LEU A 107 8.86 -3.60 13.71
C LEU A 107 10.25 -3.14 13.27
N PRO A 108 10.79 -3.65 12.15
CA PRO A 108 12.02 -3.12 11.59
C PRO A 108 11.90 -1.63 11.26
N SER A 109 13.03 -0.93 11.23
CA SER A 109 13.06 0.48 10.86
C SER A 109 13.24 0.74 9.37
N ARG A 110 13.53 -0.31 8.59
CA ARG A 110 13.60 -0.30 7.13
C ARG A 110 13.04 -1.60 6.58
N ALA A 111 12.42 -1.53 5.40
CA ALA A 111 12.03 -2.72 4.68
C ALA A 111 13.26 -3.51 4.22
N PRO A 112 13.29 -4.84 4.42
CA PRO A 112 14.34 -5.67 3.85
C PRO A 112 14.22 -5.72 2.32
N PHE A 113 15.34 -5.84 1.62
CA PHE A 113 15.37 -5.76 0.14
C PHE A 113 14.54 -6.86 -0.55
N ASP A 114 14.36 -7.98 0.13
CA ASP A 114 13.65 -9.19 -0.27
C ASP A 114 12.24 -9.27 0.34
N LEU A 115 11.67 -8.17 0.85
CA LEU A 115 10.30 -8.11 1.39
C LEU A 115 9.22 -8.61 0.41
N TRP A 116 9.50 -8.51 -0.89
CA TRP A 116 8.59 -8.90 -1.98
C TRP A 116 8.89 -10.28 -2.56
N ASP A 117 9.95 -10.95 -2.09
CA ASP A 117 10.25 -12.32 -2.50
C ASP A 117 9.42 -13.29 -1.65
N ARG A 118 8.60 -14.10 -2.33
CA ARG A 118 7.72 -15.09 -1.71
C ARG A 118 8.47 -16.25 -1.07
N ASN A 119 9.72 -16.48 -1.44
CA ASN A 119 10.55 -17.57 -0.93
C ASN A 119 11.58 -17.09 0.11
N ALA A 120 11.62 -15.79 0.40
CA ALA A 120 12.55 -15.24 1.36
C ALA A 120 12.13 -15.60 2.78
N ARG A 121 13.11 -15.95 3.61
CA ARG A 121 12.88 -16.43 4.97
C ARG A 121 12.68 -15.26 5.92
N HIS A 122 11.44 -14.84 6.07
CA HIS A 122 11.04 -13.67 6.85
C HIS A 122 10.05 -14.05 7.94
N GLY A 123 10.49 -14.11 9.20
CA GLY A 123 9.54 -14.46 10.22
C GLY A 123 10.01 -14.41 11.66
N ILE A 124 9.20 -15.07 12.48
CA ILE A 124 9.36 -15.18 13.92
C ILE A 124 10.11 -16.48 14.22
N LYS A 125 11.05 -16.41 15.16
CA LYS A 125 11.70 -17.59 15.73
C LYS A 125 10.75 -18.26 16.73
N LEU A 126 10.42 -19.52 16.49
CA LEU A 126 9.57 -20.31 17.38
C LEU A 126 10.42 -21.08 18.37
N TYR A 127 10.10 -20.89 19.64
CA TYR A 127 10.63 -21.65 20.77
C TYR A 127 9.49 -22.40 21.45
N VAL A 128 9.82 -23.55 22.01
CA VAL A 128 8.92 -24.33 22.85
C VAL A 128 9.64 -24.64 24.14
N ARG A 129 9.11 -24.14 25.27
CA ARG A 129 9.74 -24.25 26.59
C ARG A 129 11.21 -23.80 26.56
N ARG A 130 11.48 -22.68 25.89
CA ARG A 130 12.82 -22.09 25.66
C ARG A 130 13.75 -22.92 24.78
N VAL A 131 13.29 -24.02 24.19
CA VAL A 131 14.04 -24.80 23.20
C VAL A 131 13.74 -24.23 21.82
N PHE A 132 14.77 -23.86 21.07
CA PHE A 132 14.61 -23.40 19.69
C PHE A 132 14.06 -24.55 18.83
N ILE A 133 12.97 -24.28 18.12
CA ILE A 133 12.34 -25.26 17.23
C ILE A 133 12.66 -24.94 15.79
N MET A 134 12.33 -23.73 15.34
CA MET A 134 12.58 -23.32 13.97
C MET A 134 12.67 -21.81 13.81
N ASP A 135 13.40 -21.41 12.78
CA ASP A 135 13.37 -20.06 12.26
C ASP A 135 12.19 -19.90 11.31
N ASP A 136 11.77 -18.66 11.10
CA ASP A 136 10.82 -18.31 10.04
C ASP A 136 9.51 -19.12 10.11
N ALA A 137 8.84 -19.03 11.26
CA ALA A 137 7.52 -19.61 11.47
C ALA A 137 6.45 -18.69 10.86
N GLU A 138 6.36 -18.66 9.54
CA GLU A 138 5.39 -17.86 8.77
C GLU A 138 3.94 -18.11 9.23
N GLN A 139 3.63 -19.28 9.79
CA GLN A 139 2.30 -19.61 10.31
C GLN A 139 1.90 -18.78 11.54
N LEU A 140 2.85 -18.11 12.21
CA LEU A 140 2.58 -17.29 13.39
C LEU A 140 2.09 -15.87 13.07
N LEU A 141 2.17 -15.44 11.81
CA LEU A 141 1.65 -14.15 11.38
C LEU A 141 0.99 -14.26 10.00
N PRO A 142 0.03 -13.39 9.67
CA PRO A 142 -0.47 -13.29 8.31
C PRO A 142 0.58 -12.66 7.37
N ALA A 143 0.42 -12.94 6.07
CA ALA A 143 1.37 -12.51 5.03
C ALA A 143 1.51 -10.97 4.96
N TYR A 144 0.44 -10.22 5.19
CA TYR A 144 0.50 -8.75 5.30
C TYR A 144 1.29 -8.21 6.52
N LEU A 145 1.77 -9.08 7.43
CA LEU A 145 2.66 -8.74 8.54
C LEU A 145 4.05 -9.42 8.44
N ARG A 146 4.42 -9.93 7.26
CA ARG A 146 5.71 -10.63 7.01
C ARG A 146 6.97 -9.81 7.33
N PHE A 147 6.85 -8.49 7.48
CA PHE A 147 7.96 -7.64 7.89
C PHE A 147 8.32 -7.79 9.37
N VAL A 148 7.42 -8.32 10.20
CA VAL A 148 7.65 -8.45 11.64
C VAL A 148 8.79 -9.44 11.91
N ARG A 149 9.61 -9.12 12.92
CA ARG A 149 10.66 -10.00 13.43
C ARG A 149 10.43 -10.29 14.90
N GLY A 150 11.02 -11.34 15.42
CA GLY A 150 11.00 -11.57 16.86
C GLY A 150 10.95 -13.03 17.25
N VAL A 151 10.42 -13.27 18.45
CA VAL A 151 10.42 -14.56 19.12
C VAL A 151 9.03 -14.82 19.69
N VAL A 152 8.55 -16.05 19.51
CA VAL A 152 7.41 -16.61 20.26
C VAL A 152 7.90 -17.86 20.97
N ASP A 153 7.67 -17.95 22.28
CA ASP A 153 8.05 -19.08 23.12
C ASP A 153 6.80 -19.66 23.79
N SER A 154 6.37 -20.83 23.34
CA SER A 154 5.15 -21.49 23.83
C SER A 154 5.46 -22.58 24.85
N ASN A 155 4.65 -22.67 25.90
CA ASN A 155 4.74 -23.75 26.89
C ASN A 155 3.85 -24.96 26.54
N ASP A 156 2.86 -24.74 25.67
CA ASP A 156 1.79 -25.70 25.36
C ASP A 156 2.04 -26.51 24.09
N LEU A 157 2.85 -26.00 23.16
CA LEU A 157 3.19 -26.75 21.95
C LEU A 157 4.11 -27.94 22.28
N PRO A 158 4.01 -29.05 21.55
CA PRO A 158 4.91 -30.19 21.72
C PRO A 158 6.29 -29.90 21.10
N LEU A 159 7.37 -30.42 21.70
CA LEU A 159 8.74 -30.20 21.23
C LEU A 159 9.03 -30.81 19.86
N ASN A 160 8.34 -31.89 19.47
CA ASN A 160 8.51 -32.58 18.20
C ASN A 160 7.67 -31.99 17.06
N ILE A 161 7.28 -30.72 17.16
CA ILE A 161 6.45 -30.05 16.17
C ILE A 161 7.22 -29.77 14.88
N SER A 162 6.72 -30.28 13.75
CA SER A 162 7.24 -30.04 12.41
C SER A 162 6.49 -28.89 11.73
N ARG A 163 7.01 -28.39 10.60
CA ARG A 163 6.31 -27.36 9.79
C ARG A 163 4.94 -27.82 9.30
N GLU A 164 4.79 -29.10 8.99
CA GLU A 164 3.51 -29.70 8.59
C GLU A 164 2.51 -29.66 9.76
N ILE A 165 2.93 -30.08 10.95
CA ILE A 165 2.08 -30.08 12.15
C ILE A 165 1.70 -28.65 12.56
N LEU A 166 2.58 -27.66 12.34
CA LEU A 166 2.26 -26.24 12.60
C LEU A 166 1.08 -25.75 11.77
N GLN A 167 0.97 -26.17 10.51
CA GLN A 167 -0.07 -25.71 9.59
C GLN A 167 -1.47 -26.15 9.99
N GLU A 168 -1.59 -27.33 10.62
CA GLU A 168 -2.88 -27.91 11.01
C GLU A 168 -3.25 -27.64 12.48
N SER A 169 -2.39 -26.95 13.23
CA SER A 169 -2.55 -26.76 14.67
C SER A 169 -3.47 -25.57 15.01
N LYS A 170 -4.57 -25.87 15.71
CA LYS A 170 -5.46 -24.85 16.29
C LYS A 170 -4.77 -23.94 17.30
N ASP A 171 -3.75 -24.45 17.99
CA ASP A 171 -2.98 -23.65 18.95
C ASP A 171 -2.14 -22.61 18.21
N ILE A 172 -1.60 -22.96 17.04
CA ILE A 172 -0.89 -22.02 16.16
C ILE A 172 -1.82 -20.94 15.60
N GLU A 173 -3.03 -21.29 15.19
CA GLU A 173 -4.03 -20.29 14.77
C GLU A 173 -4.35 -19.29 15.90
N ALA A 174 -4.49 -19.78 17.14
CA ALA A 174 -4.73 -18.94 18.30
C ALA A 174 -3.54 -18.03 18.64
N ILE A 175 -2.32 -18.56 18.57
CA ILE A 175 -1.08 -17.78 18.76
C ILE A 175 -0.96 -16.73 17.65
N ARG A 176 -1.22 -17.11 16.38
CA ARG A 176 -1.22 -16.19 15.23
C ARG A 176 -2.17 -15.03 15.45
N ALA A 177 -3.43 -15.30 15.82
CA ALA A 177 -4.42 -14.26 16.10
C ALA A 177 -3.96 -13.34 17.25
N GLY A 178 -3.35 -13.89 18.29
CA GLY A 178 -2.79 -13.13 19.40
C GLY A 178 -1.61 -12.23 18.99
N CYS A 179 -0.70 -12.73 18.15
CA CYS A 179 0.43 -11.98 17.62
C CYS A 179 -0.05 -10.85 16.70
N THR A 180 -0.95 -11.15 15.75
CA THR A 180 -1.59 -10.16 14.87
C THR A 180 -2.22 -9.03 15.68
N LYS A 181 -3.02 -9.38 16.70
CA LYS A 181 -3.67 -8.38 17.57
C LYS A 181 -2.66 -7.47 18.27
N LYS A 182 -1.51 -8.01 18.71
CA LYS A 182 -0.47 -7.20 19.37
C LYS A 182 0.27 -6.28 18.40
N ILE A 183 0.51 -6.73 17.17
CA ILE A 183 1.12 -5.88 16.14
C ILE A 183 0.18 -4.76 15.70
N LEU A 184 -1.09 -5.06 15.42
CA LEU A 184 -2.06 -4.03 15.06
C LEU A 184 -2.24 -3.01 16.20
N ALA A 185 -2.30 -3.45 17.45
CA ALA A 185 -2.36 -2.55 18.60
C ALA A 185 -1.08 -1.70 18.77
N LEU A 186 0.09 -2.24 18.44
CA LEU A 186 1.34 -1.47 18.41
C LEU A 186 1.28 -0.39 17.34
N LEU A 187 0.77 -0.70 16.15
CA LEU A 187 0.59 0.27 15.06
C LEU A 187 -0.43 1.36 15.43
N GLU A 188 -1.56 1.01 16.04
CA GLU A 188 -2.54 1.96 16.57
C GLU A 188 -1.90 2.90 17.61
N ASN A 189 -1.06 2.37 18.49
CA ASN A 189 -0.35 3.18 19.49
C ASN A 189 0.67 4.14 18.86
N LEU A 190 1.44 3.67 17.87
CA LEU A 190 2.39 4.52 17.14
C LEU A 190 1.66 5.65 16.40
N GLU A 191 0.53 5.33 15.79
CA GLU A 191 -0.30 6.31 15.10
C GLU A 191 -0.81 7.42 16.04
N ALA A 192 -1.34 7.01 17.20
CA ALA A 192 -1.93 7.94 18.16
C ALA A 192 -0.88 8.79 18.89
N ASN A 193 0.27 8.21 19.23
CA ASN A 193 1.21 8.81 20.20
C ASN A 193 2.60 9.14 19.61
N GLU A 194 2.99 8.55 18.48
CA GLU A 194 4.35 8.65 17.91
C GLU A 194 4.31 8.84 16.37
N LYS A 195 3.57 9.86 15.91
CA LYS A 195 3.26 10.09 14.49
C LYS A 195 4.46 10.04 13.55
N ASP A 196 5.63 10.54 13.96
CA ASP A 196 6.84 10.50 13.14
C ASP A 196 7.34 9.06 12.90
N LYS A 197 7.27 8.20 13.94
CA LYS A 197 7.58 6.78 13.78
C LYS A 197 6.55 6.09 12.91
N TYR A 198 5.28 6.45 13.05
CA TYR A 198 4.23 5.87 12.23
C TYR A 198 4.37 6.26 10.75
N ALA A 199 4.71 7.51 10.45
CA ALA A 199 5.00 7.95 9.09
C ALA A 199 6.18 7.17 8.49
N LYS A 200 7.24 6.94 9.27
CA LYS A 200 8.36 6.10 8.86
C LYS A 200 7.94 4.65 8.61
N PHE A 201 7.13 4.05 9.49
CA PHE A 201 6.55 2.72 9.28
C PHE A 201 5.75 2.68 7.98
N TRP A 202 4.90 3.66 7.75
CA TRP A 202 4.03 3.72 6.58
C TRP A 202 4.83 3.80 5.28
N GLY A 203 5.88 4.62 5.24
CA GLY A 203 6.75 4.72 4.06
C GLY A 203 7.45 3.41 3.69
N GLU A 204 7.79 2.59 4.69
CA GLU A 204 8.49 1.31 4.47
C GLU A 204 7.52 0.13 4.22
N PHE A 205 6.39 0.09 4.93
CA PHE A 205 5.54 -1.10 5.02
C PHE A 205 4.07 -0.86 4.65
N GLY A 206 3.66 0.37 4.37
CA GLY A 206 2.26 0.73 4.09
C GLY A 206 1.66 -0.08 2.93
N ARG A 207 2.44 -0.28 1.87
CA ARG A 207 2.04 -1.13 0.72
C ARG A 207 1.76 -2.58 1.10
N VAL A 208 2.52 -3.13 2.04
CA VAL A 208 2.32 -4.49 2.54
C VAL A 208 1.12 -4.54 3.47
N LEU A 209 0.94 -3.55 4.34
CA LEU A 209 -0.22 -3.45 5.23
C LEU A 209 -1.55 -3.34 4.45
N LYS A 210 -1.53 -2.64 3.30
CA LYS A 210 -2.68 -2.54 2.39
C LYS A 210 -3.21 -3.91 1.92
N GLU A 211 -2.35 -4.92 1.76
CA GLU A 211 -2.76 -6.28 1.38
C GLU A 211 -3.75 -6.89 2.39
N GLY A 212 -3.55 -6.60 3.68
CA GLY A 212 -4.32 -7.15 4.79
C GLY A 212 -5.81 -6.85 4.74
N VAL A 213 -6.23 -5.80 4.02
CA VAL A 213 -7.64 -5.44 3.81
C VAL A 213 -8.43 -6.56 3.11
N GLY A 214 -7.80 -7.25 2.15
CA GLY A 214 -8.40 -8.37 1.42
C GLY A 214 -8.05 -9.75 1.98
N GLU A 215 -7.06 -9.84 2.87
CA GLU A 215 -6.61 -11.12 3.45
C GLU A 215 -7.21 -11.41 4.84
N ASP A 216 -7.45 -10.39 5.66
CA ASP A 216 -7.85 -10.53 7.06
C ASP A 216 -9.15 -9.79 7.36
N PHE A 217 -10.26 -10.41 6.94
CA PHE A 217 -11.61 -9.87 7.13
C PHE A 217 -11.96 -9.62 8.61
N THR A 218 -11.39 -10.38 9.54
CA THR A 218 -11.62 -10.22 10.97
C THR A 218 -11.02 -8.92 11.51
N ASN A 219 -9.86 -8.50 10.99
CA ASN A 219 -9.20 -7.26 11.39
C ASN A 219 -9.32 -6.12 10.38
N ARG A 220 -10.07 -6.31 9.28
CA ARG A 220 -10.18 -5.36 8.16
C ARG A 220 -10.49 -3.93 8.58
N GLU A 221 -11.41 -3.72 9.53
CA GLU A 221 -11.77 -2.37 10.00
C GLU A 221 -10.59 -1.68 10.72
N LYS A 222 -9.83 -2.43 11.53
CA LYS A 222 -8.62 -1.92 12.19
C LYS A 222 -7.53 -1.61 11.18
N ILE A 223 -7.30 -2.52 10.23
CA ILE A 223 -6.33 -2.32 9.14
C ILE A 223 -6.71 -1.08 8.35
N ALA A 224 -7.98 -0.90 8.00
CA ALA A 224 -8.49 0.29 7.30
C ALA A 224 -8.22 1.60 8.07
N GLY A 225 -8.38 1.60 9.40
CA GLY A 225 -8.02 2.76 10.25
C GLY A 225 -6.52 3.09 10.25
N LEU A 226 -5.68 2.09 9.98
CA LEU A 226 -4.23 2.24 9.85
C LEU A 226 -3.78 2.55 8.41
N LEU A 227 -4.68 2.75 7.45
CA LEU A 227 -4.26 3.15 6.11
C LEU A 227 -4.01 4.65 6.04
N ARG A 228 -3.01 5.06 5.27
CA ARG A 228 -2.79 6.45 4.90
C ARG A 228 -2.88 6.61 3.39
N PHE A 229 -3.31 7.78 2.97
CA PHE A 229 -3.57 8.10 1.58
C PHE A 229 -3.11 9.51 1.25
N ALA A 230 -2.79 9.74 -0.01
CA ALA A 230 -2.75 11.09 -0.56
C ALA A 230 -4.20 11.55 -0.84
N SER A 231 -4.46 12.85 -0.79
CA SER A 231 -5.78 13.40 -1.11
C SER A 231 -5.69 14.75 -1.79
N THR A 232 -6.79 15.17 -2.41
CA THR A 232 -6.92 16.50 -3.03
C THR A 232 -6.84 17.65 -2.03
N HIS A 233 -6.92 17.39 -0.72
CA HIS A 233 -6.79 18.42 0.30
C HIS A 233 -5.34 18.88 0.46
N ALA A 234 -4.39 17.95 0.52
CA ALA A 234 -2.95 18.27 0.57
C ALA A 234 -2.35 18.49 -0.83
N ASP A 235 -2.88 17.79 -1.84
CA ASP A 235 -2.45 17.88 -3.24
C ASP A 235 -0.94 17.55 -3.45
N THR A 236 -0.38 16.75 -2.54
CA THR A 236 1.00 16.21 -2.53
C THR A 236 0.99 14.68 -2.62
N ALA A 237 2.11 14.09 -3.06
CA ALA A 237 2.26 12.63 -3.13
C ALA A 237 2.37 11.96 -1.75
N ASP A 238 2.61 12.75 -0.70
CA ASP A 238 2.75 12.24 0.67
C ASP A 238 1.43 11.65 1.18
N GLU A 239 1.44 10.34 1.47
CA GLU A 239 0.30 9.63 2.05
C GLU A 239 0.20 9.92 3.55
N THR A 240 -0.46 11.02 3.90
CA THR A 240 -0.58 11.50 5.29
C THR A 240 -2.01 11.47 5.84
N VAL A 241 -3.00 11.24 4.98
CA VAL A 241 -4.42 11.31 5.35
C VAL A 241 -4.94 9.95 5.76
N SER A 242 -5.42 9.82 6.99
CA SER A 242 -6.20 8.64 7.40
C SER A 242 -7.66 8.72 6.94
N LEU A 243 -8.37 7.60 6.94
CA LEU A 243 -9.82 7.62 6.70
C LEU A 243 -10.58 8.40 7.79
N ALA A 244 -10.10 8.37 9.04
CA ALA A 244 -10.66 9.16 10.12
C ALA A 244 -10.48 10.67 9.88
N ASP A 245 -9.30 11.08 9.39
CA ASP A 245 -9.03 12.48 9.02
C ASP A 245 -9.92 12.94 7.88
N TYR A 246 -10.13 12.10 6.87
CA TYR A 246 -11.07 12.37 5.79
C TYR A 246 -12.50 12.53 6.34
N LEU A 247 -12.95 11.61 7.20
CA LEU A 247 -14.28 11.66 7.82
C LEU A 247 -14.49 12.91 8.68
N ALA A 248 -13.45 13.40 9.35
CA ALA A 248 -13.51 14.64 10.12
C ALA A 248 -13.70 15.90 9.25
N ARG A 249 -13.42 15.83 7.94
CA ARG A 249 -13.53 16.93 6.98
C ARG A 249 -14.66 16.76 5.96
N ILE A 250 -15.53 15.77 6.11
CA ILE A 250 -16.66 15.57 5.19
C ILE A 250 -17.59 16.78 5.21
N LYS A 251 -18.18 17.08 4.06
CA LYS A 251 -19.17 18.15 3.95
C LYS A 251 -20.52 17.74 4.51
N GLU A 252 -21.29 18.73 4.93
CA GLU A 252 -22.71 18.52 5.26
C GLU A 252 -23.44 17.95 4.03
N GLY A 253 -24.20 16.88 4.24
CA GLY A 253 -24.87 16.14 3.15
C GLY A 253 -23.98 15.12 2.42
N GLN A 254 -22.69 15.01 2.74
CA GLN A 254 -21.80 13.99 2.18
C GLN A 254 -21.96 12.64 2.89
N ASP A 255 -22.32 11.60 2.15
CA ASP A 255 -22.53 10.24 2.64
C ASP A 255 -21.51 9.21 2.13
N LYS A 256 -20.54 9.64 1.31
CA LYS A 256 -19.55 8.78 0.66
C LYS A 256 -18.11 9.28 0.87
N ILE A 257 -17.18 8.33 0.82
CA ILE A 257 -15.75 8.57 0.69
C ILE A 257 -15.39 8.43 -0.79
N TYR A 258 -14.91 9.51 -1.40
CA TYR A 258 -14.59 9.52 -2.83
C TYR A 258 -13.12 9.19 -3.04
N TYR A 259 -12.82 8.39 -4.05
CA TYR A 259 -11.44 8.09 -4.44
C TYR A 259 -11.28 8.03 -5.96
N VAL A 260 -10.04 8.19 -6.42
CA VAL A 260 -9.61 7.89 -7.79
C VAL A 260 -8.40 6.97 -7.75
N THR A 261 -8.34 5.98 -8.64
CA THR A 261 -7.15 5.15 -8.84
C THR A 261 -6.47 5.51 -10.14
N ALA A 262 -5.13 5.53 -10.15
CA ALA A 262 -4.33 5.75 -11.35
C ALA A 262 -2.96 5.07 -11.24
N GLU A 263 -2.19 5.01 -12.33
CA GLU A 263 -0.85 4.38 -12.31
C GLU A 263 0.21 5.23 -11.61
N THR A 264 -0.04 6.54 -11.49
CA THR A 264 0.87 7.49 -10.85
C THR A 264 0.09 8.54 -10.08
N PHE A 265 0.72 9.12 -9.05
CA PHE A 265 0.14 10.25 -8.31
C PHE A 265 -0.25 11.41 -9.24
N ASN A 266 0.59 11.75 -10.23
CA ASN A 266 0.29 12.86 -11.14
C ASN A 266 -0.92 12.57 -12.04
N ALA A 267 -1.11 11.32 -12.47
CA ALA A 267 -2.31 10.93 -13.22
C ALA A 267 -3.57 11.00 -12.34
N ALA A 268 -3.49 10.54 -11.09
CA ALA A 268 -4.60 10.67 -10.14
C ALA A 268 -4.93 12.15 -9.87
N LYS A 269 -3.93 12.94 -9.51
CA LYS A 269 -4.04 14.36 -9.15
C LYS A 269 -4.66 15.22 -10.26
N ASN A 270 -4.28 14.97 -11.51
CA ASN A 270 -4.73 15.74 -12.68
C ASN A 270 -5.89 15.07 -13.43
N SER A 271 -6.52 14.05 -12.84
CA SER A 271 -7.64 13.36 -13.48
C SER A 271 -8.81 14.32 -13.73
N PRO A 272 -9.40 14.32 -14.95
CA PRO A 272 -10.60 15.10 -15.25
C PRO A 272 -11.78 14.80 -14.32
N HIS A 273 -11.84 13.59 -13.76
CA HIS A 273 -12.91 13.19 -12.83
C HIS A 273 -12.91 14.00 -11.54
N LEU A 274 -11.83 14.70 -11.20
CA LEU A 274 -11.72 15.51 -9.99
C LEU A 274 -12.32 16.91 -10.14
N GLU A 275 -12.60 17.38 -11.35
CA GLU A 275 -12.96 18.78 -11.61
C GLU A 275 -14.18 19.25 -10.82
N VAL A 276 -15.31 18.54 -10.91
CA VAL A 276 -16.51 18.88 -10.13
C VAL A 276 -16.28 18.78 -8.62
N PHE A 277 -15.47 17.81 -8.18
CA PHE A 277 -15.17 17.61 -6.76
C PHE A 277 -14.33 18.78 -6.23
N ARG A 278 -13.29 19.19 -6.97
CA ARG A 278 -12.49 20.38 -6.66
C ARG A 278 -13.36 21.65 -6.67
N LYS A 279 -14.22 21.83 -7.69
CA LYS A 279 -15.15 22.98 -7.77
C LYS A 279 -16.09 23.04 -6.56
N LYS A 280 -16.63 21.90 -6.13
CA LYS A 280 -17.48 21.80 -4.93
C LYS A 280 -16.68 21.67 -3.64
N GLY A 281 -15.34 21.69 -3.69
CA GLY A 281 -14.42 21.51 -2.57
C GLY A 281 -14.58 20.19 -1.81
N ILE A 282 -15.04 19.13 -2.47
CA ILE A 282 -15.18 17.78 -1.90
C ILE A 282 -13.81 17.11 -1.98
N GLU A 283 -13.34 16.57 -0.86
CA GLU A 283 -12.08 15.83 -0.80
C GLU A 283 -12.18 14.51 -1.56
N VAL A 284 -11.14 14.13 -2.30
CA VAL A 284 -11.02 12.84 -2.99
C VAL A 284 -9.68 12.22 -2.65
N LEU A 285 -9.66 10.94 -2.29
CA LEU A 285 -8.45 10.16 -2.06
C LEU A 285 -7.76 9.85 -3.40
N LEU A 286 -6.44 10.04 -3.45
CA LEU A 286 -5.61 9.85 -4.63
C LEU A 286 -4.79 8.56 -4.46
N LEU A 287 -5.25 7.49 -5.09
CA LEU A 287 -4.68 6.16 -5.00
C LEU A 287 -3.80 5.89 -6.22
N SER A 288 -2.54 5.53 -6.00
CA SER A 288 -1.57 5.39 -7.08
C SER A 288 -0.61 4.21 -6.97
N ASP A 289 -0.70 3.43 -5.89
CA ASP A 289 0.00 2.16 -5.79
C ASP A 289 -0.82 1.03 -6.44
N ARG A 290 -0.14 0.03 -6.99
CA ARG A 290 -0.79 -1.16 -7.57
C ARG A 290 -1.69 -1.89 -6.57
N VAL A 291 -1.28 -1.95 -5.30
CA VAL A 291 -2.07 -2.60 -4.23
C VAL A 291 -3.35 -1.82 -3.91
N ASP A 292 -3.50 -0.57 -4.33
CA ASP A 292 -4.70 0.22 -4.03
C ASP A 292 -5.95 -0.34 -4.74
N GLU A 293 -5.81 -0.90 -5.95
CA GLU A 293 -6.91 -1.61 -6.63
C GLU A 293 -7.39 -2.82 -5.80
N TRP A 294 -6.47 -3.49 -5.11
CA TRP A 294 -6.80 -4.57 -4.18
C TRP A 294 -7.55 -4.03 -2.96
N VAL A 295 -7.10 -2.91 -2.39
CA VAL A 295 -7.75 -2.26 -1.25
C VAL A 295 -9.18 -1.89 -1.58
N VAL A 296 -9.42 -1.12 -2.65
CA VAL A 296 -10.77 -0.65 -2.99
C VAL A 296 -11.69 -1.76 -3.53
N GLY A 297 -11.11 -2.88 -3.97
CA GLY A 297 -11.87 -4.09 -4.28
C GLY A 297 -12.42 -4.82 -3.04
N HIS A 298 -11.81 -4.64 -1.86
CA HIS A 298 -12.18 -5.35 -0.63
C HIS A 298 -12.70 -4.44 0.49
N LEU A 299 -12.40 -3.13 0.45
CA LEU A 299 -12.88 -2.11 1.36
C LEU A 299 -14.00 -1.30 0.71
N THR A 300 -15.23 -1.81 0.81
CA THR A 300 -16.41 -1.17 0.23
C THR A 300 -17.00 -0.08 1.12
N GLU A 301 -16.75 -0.13 2.43
CA GLU A 301 -17.26 0.83 3.41
C GLU A 301 -16.27 1.04 4.56
N PHE A 302 -16.34 2.20 5.21
CA PHE A 302 -15.63 2.52 6.44
C PHE A 302 -16.49 3.40 7.34
N GLN A 303 -16.71 3.00 8.60
CA GLN A 303 -17.57 3.69 9.57
C GLN A 303 -18.96 4.07 8.99
N GLY A 304 -19.56 3.16 8.22
CA GLY A 304 -20.89 3.33 7.62
C GLY A 304 -20.94 4.24 6.38
N LYS A 305 -19.79 4.71 5.87
CA LYS A 305 -19.69 5.48 4.62
C LYS A 305 -19.13 4.60 3.51
N ALA A 306 -19.83 4.54 2.38
CA ALA A 306 -19.39 3.76 1.22
C ALA A 306 -18.18 4.43 0.55
N LEU A 307 -17.22 3.63 0.08
CA LEU A 307 -16.11 4.09 -0.76
C LEU A 307 -16.53 4.04 -2.22
N VAL A 308 -16.49 5.18 -2.92
CA VAL A 308 -16.98 5.31 -4.30
C VAL A 308 -15.91 5.91 -5.19
N SER A 309 -15.66 5.24 -6.31
CA SER A 309 -14.73 5.74 -7.34
C SER A 309 -15.36 6.90 -8.10
N VAL A 310 -14.61 7.99 -8.27
CA VAL A 310 -15.02 9.11 -9.13
C VAL A 310 -14.91 8.79 -10.63
N ALA A 311 -14.30 7.67 -10.99
CA ALA A 311 -14.07 7.23 -12.38
C ALA A 311 -14.97 6.05 -12.81
N LYS A 312 -15.95 5.66 -11.97
CA LYS A 312 -16.93 4.60 -12.29
C LYS A 312 -18.37 5.12 -12.27
N GLY A 313 -19.22 4.46 -13.06
CA GLY A 313 -20.67 4.65 -13.05
C GLY A 313 -21.11 6.08 -13.40
N GLY A 314 -22.29 6.47 -12.95
CA GLY A 314 -22.80 7.85 -13.05
C GLY A 314 -22.24 8.77 -11.96
N LEU A 315 -22.23 10.09 -12.19
CA LEU A 315 -21.87 11.05 -11.15
C LEU A 315 -22.99 11.09 -10.12
N ASP A 316 -22.71 10.56 -8.93
CA ASP A 316 -23.63 10.60 -7.80
C ASP A 316 -22.99 11.34 -6.62
N LEU A 317 -23.36 12.61 -6.50
CA LEU A 317 -22.97 13.49 -5.40
C LEU A 317 -24.05 13.53 -4.29
N GLY A 318 -25.10 12.71 -4.38
CA GLY A 318 -26.18 12.66 -3.39
C GLY A 318 -26.82 14.03 -3.16
N ALA A 319 -26.84 14.46 -1.90
CA ALA A 319 -27.38 15.76 -1.49
C ALA A 319 -26.45 16.96 -1.77
N LEU A 320 -25.20 16.71 -2.21
CA LEU A 320 -24.24 17.78 -2.58
C LEU A 320 -24.46 18.32 -4.00
N GLU A 321 -25.40 17.72 -4.71
CA GLU A 321 -25.73 18.08 -6.08
C GLU A 321 -26.86 19.09 -6.13
N ASP A 322 -26.69 20.13 -6.96
CA ASP A 322 -27.73 21.13 -7.17
C ASP A 322 -28.81 20.57 -8.12
N GLU A 323 -30.09 20.70 -7.75
CA GLU A 323 -31.21 20.31 -8.61
C GLU A 323 -31.21 21.05 -9.95
N ALA A 324 -30.75 22.30 -9.99
CA ALA A 324 -30.62 23.05 -11.23
C ALA A 324 -29.51 22.46 -12.13
N GLU A 325 -28.39 22.01 -11.55
CA GLU A 325 -27.32 21.32 -12.29
C GLU A 325 -27.81 19.97 -12.85
N ARG A 326 -28.65 19.24 -12.10
CA ARG A 326 -29.30 18.00 -12.58
C ARG A 326 -30.22 18.24 -13.77
N LYS A 327 -31.08 19.26 -13.68
CA LYS A 327 -32.02 19.61 -14.75
C LYS A 327 -31.28 20.06 -16.00
N ALA A 328 -30.29 20.95 -15.85
CA ALA A 328 -29.46 21.41 -16.96
C ALA A 328 -28.76 20.25 -17.69
N GLY A 329 -28.22 19.26 -16.97
CA GLY A 329 -27.61 18.09 -17.60
C GLY A 329 -28.59 17.24 -18.43
N SER A 330 -29.86 17.13 -18.01
CA SER A 330 -30.90 16.43 -18.78
C SER A 330 -31.29 17.19 -20.05
N GLU A 331 -31.33 18.52 -19.99
CA GLU A 331 -31.58 19.39 -21.15
C GLU A 331 -30.43 19.33 -22.15
N ASP A 332 -29.18 19.45 -21.67
CA ASP A 332 -27.96 19.32 -22.48
C ASP A 332 -27.91 17.96 -23.21
N ALA A 333 -28.28 16.87 -22.52
CA ALA A 333 -28.35 15.53 -23.12
C ALA A 333 -29.36 15.47 -24.28
N THR A 334 -30.49 16.17 -24.14
CA THR A 334 -31.54 16.21 -25.16
C THR A 334 -31.11 17.06 -26.35
N GLU A 335 -30.50 18.23 -26.10
CA GLU A 335 -30.03 19.13 -27.14
C GLU A 335 -28.89 18.52 -27.96
N LEU A 336 -27.97 17.81 -27.31
CA LEU A 336 -26.79 17.21 -27.95
C LEU A 336 -27.02 15.79 -28.46
N LYS A 337 -28.24 15.25 -28.39
CA LYS A 337 -28.54 13.87 -28.80
C LYS A 337 -28.00 13.51 -30.19
N ALA A 338 -28.21 14.38 -31.18
CA ALA A 338 -27.72 14.17 -32.54
C ALA A 338 -26.18 14.12 -32.61
N LEU A 339 -25.48 14.93 -31.81
CA LEU A 339 -24.02 14.91 -31.73
C LEU A 339 -23.53 13.64 -31.04
N ILE A 340 -24.17 13.25 -29.93
CA ILE A 340 -23.87 12.01 -29.19
C ILE A 340 -23.96 10.80 -30.10
N ASP A 341 -25.05 10.68 -30.87
CA ASP A 341 -25.26 9.59 -31.80
C ASP A 341 -24.20 9.59 -32.92
N LYS A 342 -23.87 10.77 -33.47
CA LYS A 342 -22.81 10.93 -34.49
C LYS A 342 -21.43 10.52 -33.96
N ILE A 343 -21.07 10.92 -32.73
CA ILE A 343 -19.81 10.51 -32.07
C ILE A 343 -19.81 8.99 -31.85
N ARG A 344 -20.91 8.42 -31.35
CA ARG A 344 -21.02 6.97 -31.12
C ARG A 344 -20.84 6.19 -32.42
N SER A 345 -21.48 6.61 -33.50
CA SER A 345 -21.33 5.97 -34.82
C SER A 345 -19.89 6.06 -35.35
N SER A 346 -19.22 7.20 -35.15
CA SER A 346 -17.84 7.42 -35.57
C SER A 346 -16.85 6.55 -34.80
N LEU A 347 -17.01 6.45 -33.48
CA LEU A 347 -16.10 5.70 -32.61
C LEU A 347 -16.38 4.19 -32.63
N GLY A 348 -17.59 3.76 -32.99
CA GLY A 348 -17.97 2.36 -33.13
C GLY A 348 -17.65 1.54 -31.88
N GLU A 349 -16.98 0.41 -32.06
CA GLU A 349 -16.64 -0.53 -30.98
C GLU A 349 -15.53 -0.04 -30.03
N ARG A 350 -14.97 1.15 -30.25
CA ARG A 350 -13.95 1.72 -29.36
C ARG A 350 -14.54 2.17 -28.01
N VAL A 351 -15.84 2.44 -27.96
CA VAL A 351 -16.57 2.88 -26.77
C VAL A 351 -17.85 2.07 -26.59
N LYS A 352 -18.26 1.85 -25.34
CA LYS A 352 -19.54 1.20 -25.01
C LYS A 352 -20.72 2.15 -25.25
N ASP A 353 -20.54 3.40 -24.84
CA ASP A 353 -21.57 4.43 -24.87
C ASP A 353 -20.92 5.82 -24.95
N VAL A 354 -21.69 6.82 -25.37
CA VAL A 354 -21.31 8.24 -25.36
C VAL A 354 -22.44 9.00 -24.67
N ARG A 355 -22.13 9.80 -23.64
CA ARG A 355 -23.13 10.59 -22.91
C ARG A 355 -22.58 11.94 -22.46
N VAL A 356 -23.46 12.89 -22.18
CA VAL A 356 -23.05 14.15 -21.54
C VAL A 356 -22.69 13.91 -20.08
N THR A 357 -21.80 14.74 -19.55
CA THR A 357 -21.42 14.69 -18.14
C THR A 357 -21.50 16.04 -17.45
N ARG A 358 -21.76 15.96 -16.15
CA ARG A 358 -21.72 17.07 -15.20
C ARG A 358 -20.46 17.03 -14.32
N ARG A 359 -19.58 16.04 -14.55
CA ARG A 359 -18.30 15.86 -13.84
C ARG A 359 -17.26 16.89 -14.23
N LEU A 360 -17.34 17.35 -15.48
CA LEU A 360 -16.30 18.14 -16.13
C LEU A 360 -16.67 19.63 -16.11
N THR A 361 -15.66 20.46 -15.88
CA THR A 361 -15.72 21.92 -15.95
C THR A 361 -14.83 22.44 -17.07
N GLU A 362 -13.58 21.97 -17.14
CA GLU A 362 -12.55 22.45 -18.06
C GLU A 362 -12.18 21.41 -19.11
N SER A 363 -12.24 20.11 -18.80
CA SER A 363 -11.92 19.08 -19.78
C SER A 363 -13.04 18.90 -20.82
N PRO A 364 -12.68 18.57 -22.08
CA PRO A 364 -13.65 18.31 -23.14
C PRO A 364 -14.38 16.97 -22.96
N ALA A 365 -13.70 15.96 -22.45
CA ALA A 365 -14.24 14.62 -22.25
C ALA A 365 -13.43 13.83 -21.21
N CYS A 366 -14.02 12.74 -20.71
CA CYS A 366 -13.38 11.71 -19.91
C CYS A 366 -14.01 10.34 -20.21
N LEU A 367 -13.37 9.28 -19.75
CA LEU A 367 -13.80 7.89 -19.85
C LEU A 367 -14.20 7.38 -18.48
N VAL A 368 -15.35 6.73 -18.41
CA VAL A 368 -15.79 6.08 -17.18
C VAL A 368 -15.99 4.60 -17.44
N ALA A 369 -15.56 3.80 -16.47
CA ALA A 369 -15.95 2.40 -16.43
C ALA A 369 -17.40 2.28 -15.98
N ASP A 370 -18.09 1.22 -16.41
CA ASP A 370 -19.40 0.89 -15.87
C ASP A 370 -19.30 0.54 -14.37
N GLU A 371 -20.42 0.63 -13.65
CA GLU A 371 -20.48 0.46 -12.19
C GLU A 371 -19.95 -0.90 -11.72
N HIS A 372 -20.22 -1.95 -12.52
CA HIS A 372 -19.80 -3.32 -12.22
C HIS A 372 -18.54 -3.77 -12.99
N ASP A 373 -17.99 -2.91 -13.85
CA ASP A 373 -16.81 -3.24 -14.64
C ASP A 373 -15.52 -2.96 -13.84
N ALA A 374 -14.41 -3.57 -14.28
CA ALA A 374 -13.08 -3.24 -13.76
C ALA A 374 -12.78 -1.75 -13.99
N SER A 375 -12.05 -1.11 -13.06
CA SER A 375 -11.56 0.25 -13.28
C SER A 375 -10.62 0.28 -14.49
N GLY A 376 -10.51 1.42 -15.16
CA GLY A 376 -9.56 1.56 -16.29
C GLY A 376 -8.12 1.24 -15.87
N ASN A 377 -7.74 1.64 -14.65
CA ASN A 377 -6.42 1.34 -14.10
C ASN A 377 -6.23 -0.16 -13.81
N LEU A 378 -7.19 -0.83 -13.17
CA LEU A 378 -7.15 -2.29 -12.98
C LEU A 378 -7.09 -3.04 -14.32
N ALA A 379 -7.84 -2.59 -15.32
CA ALA A 379 -7.84 -3.18 -16.65
C ALA A 379 -6.44 -3.12 -17.29
N ARG A 380 -5.76 -1.96 -17.20
CA ARG A 380 -4.38 -1.80 -17.68
C ARG A 380 -3.40 -2.70 -16.91
N MET A 381 -3.52 -2.75 -15.59
CA MET A 381 -2.67 -3.60 -14.75
C MET A 381 -2.79 -5.09 -15.12
N LEU A 382 -4.00 -5.58 -15.33
CA LEU A 382 -4.25 -6.98 -15.71
C LEU A 382 -3.74 -7.27 -17.13
N LYS A 383 -3.93 -6.34 -18.09
CA LYS A 383 -3.36 -6.46 -19.45
C LYS A 383 -1.82 -6.52 -19.41
N ALA A 384 -1.18 -5.68 -18.59
CA ALA A 384 0.27 -5.68 -18.41
C ALA A 384 0.80 -6.97 -17.74
N ALA A 385 -0.02 -7.61 -16.90
CA ALA A 385 0.27 -8.91 -16.30
C ALA A 385 0.02 -10.09 -17.26
N GLY A 386 -0.34 -9.84 -18.52
CA GLY A 386 -0.62 -10.87 -19.52
C GLY A 386 -1.98 -11.57 -19.35
N GLN A 387 -2.86 -11.06 -18.48
CA GLN A 387 -4.20 -11.59 -18.31
C GLN A 387 -5.11 -11.15 -19.45
N ARG A 388 -5.93 -12.07 -19.96
CA ARG A 388 -6.97 -11.76 -20.93
C ARG A 388 -8.20 -11.27 -20.18
N LEU A 389 -8.46 -9.97 -20.26
CA LEU A 389 -9.69 -9.40 -19.74
C LEU A 389 -10.85 -9.63 -20.71
N PRO A 390 -12.09 -9.77 -20.20
CA PRO A 390 -13.27 -9.51 -21.00
C PRO A 390 -13.14 -8.13 -21.66
N ASP A 391 -13.64 -7.99 -22.88
CA ASP A 391 -13.53 -6.76 -23.66
C ASP A 391 -14.49 -5.69 -23.09
N SER A 392 -14.14 -5.10 -21.95
CA SER A 392 -14.89 -3.98 -21.34
C SER A 392 -14.46 -2.69 -22.02
N LYS A 393 -15.39 -2.11 -22.79
CA LYS A 393 -15.20 -0.81 -23.45
C LYS A 393 -15.61 0.32 -22.51
N PRO A 394 -14.89 1.45 -22.49
CA PRO A 394 -15.26 2.58 -21.65
C PRO A 394 -16.50 3.31 -22.18
N ILE A 395 -17.15 4.08 -21.32
CA ILE A 395 -18.16 5.07 -21.70
C ILE A 395 -17.48 6.41 -21.87
N LEU A 396 -17.63 7.05 -23.02
CA LEU A 396 -17.11 8.40 -23.27
C LEU A 396 -18.11 9.44 -22.76
N GLU A 397 -17.69 10.18 -21.74
CA GLU A 397 -18.42 11.30 -21.18
C GLU A 397 -17.93 12.62 -21.78
N ILE A 398 -18.82 13.42 -22.38
CA ILE A 398 -18.48 14.69 -23.04
C ILE A 398 -19.01 15.90 -22.26
N ASN A 399 -18.22 16.97 -22.20
CA ASN A 399 -18.60 18.22 -21.57
C ASN A 399 -19.41 19.10 -22.55
N PRO A 400 -20.72 19.29 -22.35
CA PRO A 400 -21.58 19.99 -23.31
C PRO A 400 -21.19 21.45 -23.54
N LYS A 401 -20.49 22.06 -22.58
CA LYS A 401 -20.13 23.48 -22.60
C LYS A 401 -18.73 23.74 -23.12
N HIS A 402 -17.93 22.68 -23.32
CA HIS A 402 -16.54 22.85 -23.72
C HIS A 402 -16.44 23.29 -25.20
N PRO A 403 -15.60 24.29 -25.55
CA PRO A 403 -15.47 24.78 -26.92
C PRO A 403 -15.14 23.71 -27.95
N PHE A 404 -14.37 22.69 -27.57
CA PHE A 404 -14.06 21.54 -28.42
C PHE A 404 -15.32 20.75 -28.81
N VAL A 405 -16.22 20.48 -27.85
CA VAL A 405 -17.47 19.74 -28.08
C VAL A 405 -18.44 20.58 -28.91
N LEU A 406 -18.54 21.89 -28.62
CA LEU A 406 -19.34 22.82 -29.42
C LEU A 406 -18.83 22.94 -30.86
N ARG A 407 -17.51 22.93 -31.07
CA ARG A 407 -16.91 22.91 -32.41
C ARG A 407 -17.28 21.63 -33.17
N LEU A 408 -17.23 20.48 -32.51
CA LEU A 408 -17.64 19.18 -33.08
C LEU A 408 -19.08 19.19 -33.60
N LYS A 409 -19.98 19.93 -32.93
CA LYS A 409 -21.38 20.12 -33.38
C LYS A 409 -21.48 20.74 -34.77
N ALA A 410 -20.51 21.59 -35.15
CA ALA A 410 -20.48 22.33 -36.41
C ALA A 410 -19.46 21.76 -37.44
N GLU A 411 -18.84 20.61 -37.15
CA GLU A 411 -17.83 20.02 -38.02
C GLU A 411 -18.42 18.92 -38.93
N ASP A 412 -18.21 19.09 -40.23
CA ASP A 412 -18.72 18.18 -41.26
C ASP A 412 -17.62 17.51 -42.08
N LYS A 413 -16.46 18.15 -42.25
CA LYS A 413 -15.41 17.66 -43.16
C LYS A 413 -14.53 16.61 -42.51
N ARG A 414 -14.15 16.84 -41.26
CA ARG A 414 -13.19 16.00 -40.51
C ARG A 414 -13.75 15.52 -39.18
N PHE A 415 -15.05 15.26 -39.15
CA PHE A 415 -15.75 14.89 -37.92
C PHE A 415 -15.11 13.66 -37.25
N ASP A 416 -14.86 12.60 -38.02
CA ASP A 416 -14.31 11.35 -37.49
C ASP A 416 -12.91 11.52 -36.89
N ASP A 417 -12.11 12.40 -37.49
CA ASP A 417 -10.79 12.73 -36.94
C ASP A 417 -10.90 13.49 -35.63
N TRP A 418 -11.79 14.49 -35.54
CA TRP A 418 -12.00 15.23 -34.29
C TRP A 418 -12.59 14.34 -33.18
N ALA A 419 -13.53 13.45 -33.52
CA ALA A 419 -14.09 12.48 -32.58
C ALA A 419 -13.01 11.51 -32.08
N ALA A 420 -12.15 11.02 -32.97
CA ALA A 420 -11.05 10.16 -32.59
C ALA A 420 -10.00 10.89 -31.72
N VAL A 421 -9.66 12.14 -32.03
CA VAL A 421 -8.78 12.97 -31.18
C VAL A 421 -9.40 13.20 -29.80
N LEU A 422 -10.71 13.44 -29.71
CA LEU A 422 -11.41 13.60 -28.43
C LEU A 422 -11.24 12.36 -27.54
N LEU A 423 -11.46 11.18 -28.13
CA LEU A 423 -11.29 9.90 -27.44
C LEU A 423 -9.82 9.68 -27.04
N ASP A 424 -8.88 9.88 -27.95
CA ASP A 424 -7.45 9.66 -27.70
C ASP A 424 -6.93 10.60 -26.60
N GLN A 425 -7.39 11.86 -26.58
CA GLN A 425 -7.08 12.80 -25.50
C GLN A 425 -7.66 12.36 -24.16
N ALA A 426 -8.89 11.84 -24.12
CA ALA A 426 -9.49 11.32 -22.90
C ALA A 426 -8.71 10.11 -22.35
N ILE A 427 -8.29 9.18 -23.23
CA ILE A 427 -7.44 8.03 -22.85
C ILE A 427 -6.14 8.53 -22.20
N LEU A 428 -5.47 9.50 -22.82
CA LEU A 428 -4.21 10.03 -22.33
C LEU A 428 -4.37 10.79 -21.00
N ALA A 429 -5.45 11.57 -20.85
CA ALA A 429 -5.72 12.35 -19.64
C ALA A 429 -5.90 11.46 -18.39
N GLU A 430 -6.32 10.21 -18.55
CA GLU A 430 -6.47 9.23 -17.48
C GLU A 430 -5.21 8.35 -17.27
N GLY A 431 -4.10 8.74 -17.88
CA GLY A 431 -2.84 8.00 -17.84
C GLY A 431 -2.89 6.68 -18.63
N GLY A 432 -3.82 6.55 -19.57
CA GLY A 432 -3.87 5.42 -20.49
C GLY A 432 -2.80 5.49 -21.58
N GLN A 433 -2.62 4.37 -22.26
CA GLN A 433 -1.74 4.26 -23.43
C GLN A 433 -2.59 4.08 -24.69
N LEU A 434 -2.20 4.77 -25.75
CA LEU A 434 -2.83 4.60 -27.07
C LEU A 434 -2.29 3.34 -27.75
N ASP A 435 -3.16 2.60 -28.42
CA ASP A 435 -2.74 1.44 -29.22
C ASP A 435 -1.85 1.85 -30.40
N ASP A 436 -2.12 3.01 -31.01
CA ASP A 436 -1.29 3.59 -32.08
C ASP A 436 -1.05 5.10 -31.85
N PRO A 437 0.01 5.45 -31.08
CA PRO A 437 0.37 6.85 -30.85
C PRO A 437 0.76 7.61 -32.13
N ALA A 438 1.28 6.92 -33.15
CA ALA A 438 1.74 7.56 -34.38
C ALA A 438 0.55 8.07 -35.21
N THR A 439 -0.51 7.27 -35.31
CA THR A 439 -1.75 7.70 -35.97
C THR A 439 -2.39 8.89 -35.25
N PHE A 440 -2.38 8.91 -33.92
CA PHE A 440 -2.85 10.08 -33.14
C PHE A 440 -2.06 11.35 -33.49
N VAL A 441 -0.73 11.30 -33.45
CA VAL A 441 0.13 12.45 -33.76
C VAL A 441 -0.09 12.93 -35.19
N LYS A 442 -0.15 12.02 -36.16
CA LYS A 442 -0.41 12.36 -37.57
C LYS A 442 -1.74 13.09 -37.71
N ARG A 443 -2.80 12.56 -37.11
CA ARG A 443 -4.15 13.15 -37.14
C ARG A 443 -4.19 14.55 -36.55
N VAL A 444 -3.56 14.75 -35.39
CA VAL A 444 -3.45 16.07 -34.76
C VAL A 444 -2.71 17.07 -35.65
N ASN A 445 -1.58 16.67 -36.25
CA ASN A 445 -0.80 17.54 -37.14
C ASN A 445 -1.63 17.97 -38.36
N GLU A 446 -2.32 17.03 -39.01
CA GLU A 446 -3.18 17.34 -40.15
C GLU A 446 -4.33 18.29 -39.76
N LEU A 447 -4.93 18.09 -38.58
CA LEU A 447 -6.00 18.97 -38.08
C LEU A 447 -5.49 20.39 -37.80
N MET A 448 -4.28 20.51 -37.24
CA MET A 448 -3.65 21.80 -37.00
C MET A 448 -3.32 22.54 -38.31
N LEU A 449 -2.84 21.84 -39.33
CA LEU A 449 -2.54 22.41 -40.64
C LEU A 449 -3.81 22.91 -41.34
N ASP A 450 -4.88 22.11 -41.38
CA ASP A 450 -6.18 22.52 -41.97
C ASP A 450 -6.77 23.76 -41.26
N MET A 451 -6.58 23.87 -39.93
CA MET A 451 -6.98 25.08 -39.19
C MET A 451 -6.15 26.32 -39.54
N SER A 452 -4.88 26.15 -39.93
CA SER A 452 -4.02 27.26 -40.33
C SER A 452 -4.33 27.77 -41.73
N GLU A 453 -4.67 26.87 -42.66
CA GLU A 453 -5.02 27.21 -44.05
C GLU A 453 -6.36 27.94 -44.17
N ARG A 454 -7.35 27.59 -43.33
CA ARG A 454 -8.64 28.33 -43.26
C ARG A 454 -8.47 29.80 -42.82
N LYS A 455 -7.41 30.14 -42.09
CA LYS A 455 -7.10 31.53 -41.72
C LYS A 455 -6.41 32.31 -42.84
N SER A 456 -5.61 31.67 -43.70
CA SER A 456 -4.98 32.35 -44.85
C SER A 456 -6.01 32.74 -45.92
N ASP A 457 -7.01 31.91 -46.19
CA ASP A 457 -8.04 32.21 -47.21
C ASP A 457 -8.98 33.35 -46.81
N SER A 458 -9.13 33.62 -45.51
CA SER A 458 -9.94 34.72 -44.99
C SER A 458 -9.18 36.06 -44.90
N VAL A 459 -7.85 36.05 -45.03
CA VAL A 459 -7.01 37.27 -45.05
C VAL A 459 -6.75 37.76 -46.49
N ILE A 460 -6.84 36.88 -47.49
CA ILE A 460 -6.60 37.24 -48.90
C ILE A 460 -7.89 37.69 -49.61
N GLY A 461 -9.06 37.52 -48.97
CA GLY A 461 -10.38 37.92 -49.51
C GLY A 461 -11.01 39.17 -48.86
N GLY A 462 -10.22 40.06 -48.26
CA GLY A 462 -10.67 41.31 -47.63
C GLY A 462 -10.39 42.55 -48.47
#